data_AF-A0A388SRY6-F1
#
_entry.id   AF-A0A388SRY6-F1
#
_cell.length_a   1.000
_cell.length_b   1.000
_cell.length_c   1.000
_cell.angle_alpha   90.00
_cell.angle_beta   90.00
_cell.angle_gamma   90.00
#
_symmetry.space_group_name_H-M   'P 1'
#
loop_
_entity.id
_entity.type
_entity.pdbx_description
1 polymer ?
#
loop_
_entity_poly.entity_id
_entity_poly.type
_entity_poly.pdbx_seq_one_letter_code
_entity_poly.pdbx_strand_id
1 'polypeptide(L)'
;MRRTVLERFPAGGPRGSWPAEEFARARRDEGLPAEVVMDLDSDAFLVVIPRQGSGPDGRSARDHRAQYGPDSTRWSSRTDDPSGVVALTSNRR
;
A
#
# COMPACT_ATOMS: atom_id res chain seq x y z
N MET A 1 -5.28 -17.79 -6.07
CA MET A 1 -4.72 -16.88 -7.09
C MET A 1 -3.95 -17.73 -8.10
N ARG A 2 -4.27 -17.66 -9.40
CA ARG A 2 -3.56 -18.43 -10.45
C ARG A 2 -2.39 -17.60 -10.97
N ARG A 3 -1.17 -18.07 -10.78
CA ARG A 3 0.06 -17.44 -11.30
C ARG A 3 0.49 -18.20 -12.56
N THR A 4 0.84 -17.47 -13.61
CA THR A 4 1.38 -18.09 -14.83
C THR A 4 2.90 -17.99 -14.76
N VAL A 5 3.60 -19.13 -14.77
CA VAL A 5 5.06 -19.16 -14.83
C VAL A 5 5.49 -18.82 -16.25
N LEU A 6 6.39 -17.85 -16.38
CA LEU A 6 7.02 -17.48 -17.64
C LEU A 6 8.31 -18.28 -17.87
N GLU A 7 9.18 -18.31 -16.86
CA GLU A 7 10.53 -18.86 -16.96
C GLU A 7 11.00 -19.37 -15.59
N ARG A 8 11.89 -20.37 -15.59
CA ARG A 8 12.45 -20.97 -14.36
C ARG A 8 13.98 -20.91 -14.38
N PHE A 9 14.56 -20.48 -13.27
CA PHE A 9 16.00 -20.37 -13.06
C PHE A 9 16.44 -21.24 -11.87
N PRO A 10 17.52 -22.03 -11.98
CA PRO A 10 18.01 -22.82 -10.86
C PRO A 10 18.59 -21.92 -9.75
N ALA A 11 18.27 -22.19 -8.49
CA ALA A 11 18.75 -21.36 -7.37
C ALA A 11 20.24 -21.57 -7.06
N GLY A 12 20.80 -22.74 -7.40
CA GLY A 12 22.20 -23.09 -7.16
C GLY A 12 23.24 -22.49 -8.12
N GLY A 13 22.86 -21.54 -8.98
CA GLY A 13 23.80 -20.91 -9.91
C GLY A 13 24.80 -19.96 -9.21
N PRO A 14 25.98 -19.69 -9.79
CA PRO A 14 27.01 -18.83 -9.19
C PRO A 14 26.56 -17.37 -8.95
N ARG A 15 25.43 -16.97 -9.54
CA ARG A 15 24.85 -15.62 -9.42
C ARG A 15 23.54 -15.59 -8.61
N GLY A 16 23.14 -16.70 -7.99
CA GLY A 16 21.93 -16.78 -7.18
C GLY A 16 20.66 -16.37 -7.94
N SER A 17 19.85 -15.50 -7.34
CA SER A 17 18.58 -15.00 -7.91
C SER A 17 18.73 -13.98 -9.03
N TRP A 18 19.94 -13.45 -9.27
CA TRP A 18 20.16 -12.34 -10.20
C TRP A 18 19.60 -12.57 -11.62
N PRO A 19 19.78 -13.75 -12.26
CA PRO A 19 19.19 -13.99 -13.59
C PRO A 19 17.66 -13.91 -13.61
N ALA A 20 17.01 -14.36 -12.53
CA ALA A 20 15.55 -14.31 -12.41
C ALA A 20 15.07 -12.86 -12.21
N GLU A 21 15.81 -12.07 -11.43
CA GLU A 21 15.54 -10.66 -11.20
C GLU A 21 15.72 -9.82 -12.47
N GLU A 22 16.78 -10.05 -13.23
CA GLU A 22 17.03 -9.38 -14.51
C GLU A 22 15.92 -9.70 -15.51
N PHE A 23 15.53 -10.97 -15.63
CA PHE A 23 14.43 -11.38 -16.50
C PHE A 23 13.10 -10.74 -16.07
N ALA A 24 12.77 -10.76 -14.77
CA ALA A 24 11.57 -10.12 -14.26
C ALA A 24 11.59 -8.60 -14.49
N ARG A 25 12.75 -7.95 -14.37
CA ARG A 25 12.92 -6.52 -14.67
C ARG A 25 12.67 -6.24 -16.15
N ALA A 26 13.26 -7.00 -17.06
CA ALA A 26 13.02 -6.86 -18.49
C ALA A 26 11.53 -7.01 -18.84
N ARG A 27 10.83 -7.97 -18.24
CA ARG A 27 9.37 -8.13 -18.42
C ARG A 27 8.59 -6.93 -17.86
N ARG A 28 9.01 -6.34 -16.74
CA ARG A 28 8.39 -5.11 -16.20
C ARG A 28 8.62 -3.90 -17.08
N ASP A 29 9.80 -3.78 -17.69
CA ASP A 29 10.10 -2.72 -18.65
C ASP A 29 9.24 -2.87 -19.93
N GLU A 30 8.86 -4.09 -20.30
CA GLU A 30 7.88 -4.40 -21.36
C GLU A 30 6.42 -4.16 -20.93
N GLY A 31 6.17 -3.79 -19.67
CA GLY A 31 4.83 -3.52 -19.11
C GLY A 31 4.11 -4.74 -18.53
N LEU A 32 4.78 -5.89 -18.43
CA LEU A 32 4.23 -7.09 -17.78
C LEU A 32 4.51 -7.05 -16.27
N PRO A 33 3.51 -7.32 -15.41
CA PRO A 33 3.71 -7.32 -13.96
C PRO A 33 4.40 -8.62 -13.51
N ALA A 34 5.64 -8.85 -13.96
CA ALA A 34 6.40 -10.04 -13.60
C ALA A 34 6.91 -9.97 -12.15
N GLU A 35 6.92 -11.11 -11.46
CA GLU A 35 7.37 -11.28 -10.09
C GLU A 35 8.30 -12.50 -10.00
N VAL A 36 9.33 -12.41 -9.15
CA VAL A 36 10.21 -13.56 -8.86
C VAL A 36 9.70 -14.23 -7.60
N VAL A 37 9.46 -15.54 -7.67
CA VAL A 37 9.05 -16.39 -6.55
C VAL A 37 10.06 -17.51 -6.40
N MET A 38 10.50 -17.77 -5.17
CA MET A 38 11.35 -18.93 -4.88
C MET A 38 10.47 -20.16 -4.68
N ASP A 39 10.70 -21.19 -5.50
CA ASP A 39 10.13 -22.52 -5.36
C ASP A 39 11.07 -23.38 -4.53
N LEU A 40 10.66 -23.69 -3.30
CA LEU A 40 11.48 -24.45 -2.37
C LEU A 40 11.52 -25.95 -2.72
N ASP A 41 10.46 -26.48 -3.35
CA ASP A 41 10.39 -27.90 -3.71
C ASP A 41 11.38 -28.25 -4.83
N SER A 42 11.53 -27.38 -5.82
CA SER A 42 12.45 -27.58 -6.96
C SER A 42 13.79 -26.84 -6.80
N ASP A 43 13.99 -26.12 -5.69
CA ASP A 43 15.14 -25.22 -5.46
C ASP A 43 15.41 -24.30 -6.68
N ALA A 44 14.37 -23.56 -7.08
CA ALA A 44 14.40 -22.75 -8.29
C ALA A 44 13.66 -21.42 -8.11
N PHE A 45 14.16 -20.38 -8.76
CA PHE A 45 13.45 -19.12 -8.90
C PHE A 45 12.53 -19.17 -10.12
N LEU A 46 11.25 -18.91 -9.90
CA LEU A 46 10.21 -18.84 -10.93
C LEU A 46 9.87 -17.39 -11.19
N VAL A 47 9.93 -16.97 -12.44
CA VAL A 47 9.36 -15.68 -12.85
C VAL A 47 7.92 -15.91 -13.25
N VAL A 48 6.99 -15.27 -12.54
CA VAL A 48 5.55 -15.46 -12.71
C VAL A 48 4.86 -14.14 -13.02
N ILE A 49 3.77 -14.20 -13.77
CA ILE A 49 2.81 -13.11 -13.88
C ILE A 49 1.59 -13.48 -13.01
N PRO A 50 1.19 -12.63 -12.06
CA PRO A 50 -0.10 -12.79 -11.41
C PRO A 50 -1.15 -12.62 -12.49
N ARG A 51 -1.93 -13.68 -12.76
CA ARG A 51 -3.10 -13.54 -13.62
C ARG A 51 -4.08 -12.71 -12.81
N GLN A 52 -4.07 -11.40 -13.04
CA GLN A 52 -5.09 -10.49 -12.53
C GLN A 52 -6.43 -11.14 -12.88
N GLY A 53 -7.11 -11.64 -11.85
CA GLY A 53 -8.49 -12.07 -12.02
C GLY A 53 -9.18 -10.88 -12.66
N SER A 54 -9.89 -11.11 -13.75
CA SER A 54 -10.85 -10.11 -14.21
C SER A 54 -11.80 -9.88 -13.04
N GLY A 55 -11.55 -8.77 -12.32
CA GLY A 55 -12.14 -8.42 -11.05
C GLY A 55 -11.82 -6.95 -10.85
N PRO A 56 -12.83 -6.06 -10.86
CA PRO A 56 -12.63 -4.62 -10.65
C PRO A 56 -12.40 -4.34 -9.17
N ASP A 57 -11.32 -4.85 -8.58
CA ASP A 57 -10.97 -4.64 -7.18
C ASP A 57 -9.55 -4.07 -7.07
N GLY A 58 -9.44 -2.75 -7.19
CA GLY A 58 -8.17 -2.09 -6.92
C GLY A 58 -8.13 -0.58 -7.06
N ARG A 59 -9.13 0.06 -7.71
CA ARG A 59 -9.17 1.53 -7.85
C ARG A 59 -10.57 2.14 -7.74
N SER A 60 -11.38 1.72 -6.75
CA SER A 60 -12.64 2.41 -6.40
C SER A 60 -12.78 2.82 -4.93
N ALA A 61 -11.69 2.83 -4.15
CA ALA A 61 -11.70 3.44 -2.82
C ALA A 61 -11.44 4.97 -2.86
N ARG A 62 -11.85 5.65 -3.93
CA ARG A 62 -11.97 7.12 -3.97
C ARG A 62 -13.40 7.63 -3.67
N ASP A 63 -14.34 6.72 -3.40
CA ASP A 63 -15.74 7.06 -3.11
C ASP A 63 -16.17 6.81 -1.65
N HIS A 64 -15.33 7.18 -0.68
CA HIS A 64 -15.79 7.42 0.70
C HIS A 64 -16.07 8.91 0.97
N ARG A 65 -16.44 9.64 -0.08
CA ARG A 65 -16.98 11.00 0.04
C ARG A 65 -18.42 10.93 0.55
N ALA A 66 -18.58 11.34 1.80
CA ALA A 66 -19.81 11.89 2.39
C ALA A 66 -21.03 10.96 2.48
N GLN A 67 -21.08 10.15 3.53
CA GLN A 67 -22.35 9.66 4.10
C GLN A 67 -22.52 10.02 5.59
N TYR A 68 -21.89 11.10 6.06
CA TYR A 68 -22.39 11.80 7.25
C TYR A 68 -23.52 12.72 6.78
N GLY A 69 -24.76 12.31 7.05
CA GLY A 69 -25.98 13.04 6.71
C GLY A 69 -26.06 14.41 7.39
N PRO A 70 -26.98 15.28 6.92
CA PRO A 70 -27.13 16.63 7.44
C PRO A 70 -27.85 16.59 8.79
N ASP A 71 -27.10 16.57 9.88
CA ASP A 71 -27.63 16.94 11.20
C ASP A 71 -26.73 17.98 11.86
N SER A 72 -26.45 19.03 11.08
CA SER A 72 -26.16 20.34 11.64
C SER A 72 -27.49 20.89 12.15
N THR A 73 -27.75 20.86 13.45
CA THR A 73 -28.20 22.00 14.28
C THR A 73 -28.74 21.49 15.63
N ARG A 74 -27.88 21.28 16.64
CA ARG A 74 -28.27 21.56 18.05
C ARG A 74 -27.11 21.52 19.06
N TRP A 75 -26.17 22.46 19.02
CA TRP A 75 -25.41 22.82 20.22
C TRP A 75 -25.44 24.34 20.38
N SER A 76 -26.44 24.80 21.12
CA SER A 76 -26.49 26.15 21.69
C SER A 76 -25.81 26.10 23.06
N SER A 77 -24.66 26.76 23.20
CA SER A 77 -24.17 27.18 24.51
C SER A 77 -23.64 28.60 24.38
N ARG A 78 -24.59 29.52 24.55
CA ARG A 78 -24.37 30.93 24.85
C ARG A 78 -24.21 31.05 26.37
N THR A 79 -23.02 31.46 26.81
CA THR A 79 -22.68 32.29 27.97
C THR A 79 -21.24 32.72 27.67
N ASP A 80 -20.96 33.87 27.07
CA ASP A 80 -21.01 35.21 27.67
C ASP A 80 -20.81 35.18 29.18
N ASP A 81 -19.54 35.20 29.59
CA ASP A 81 -19.11 35.76 30.88
C ASP A 81 -17.79 36.52 30.67
N PRO A 82 -17.79 37.86 30.82
CA PRO A 82 -16.58 38.68 30.77
C PRO A 82 -16.14 39.02 32.21
N SER A 83 -15.58 38.08 32.96
CA SER A 83 -14.87 38.40 34.20
C SER A 83 -13.88 37.31 34.62
N GLY A 84 -12.59 37.60 34.55
CA GLY A 84 -11.56 36.64 34.96
C GLY A 84 -10.14 37.19 34.92
N VAL A 85 -9.93 38.34 35.55
CA VAL A 85 -8.70 38.84 36.20
C VAL A 85 -7.33 38.33 35.70
N VAL A 86 -6.54 39.28 35.20
CA VAL A 86 -5.09 39.19 35.04
C VAL A 86 -4.37 38.85 36.35
N ALA A 87 -3.53 37.82 36.33
CA ALA A 87 -2.48 37.62 37.33
C ALA A 87 -1.22 37.07 36.64
N LEU A 88 -0.47 37.96 35.99
CA LEU A 88 0.94 37.71 35.67
C LEU A 88 1.77 38.24 36.84
N THR A 89 2.14 37.37 37.78
CA THR A 89 3.19 37.66 38.77
C THR A 89 4.26 36.58 38.75
N SER A 90 5.45 37.01 38.33
CA SER A 90 6.79 36.58 38.76
C SER A 90 7.04 35.10 39.04
N ASN A 91 8.02 34.52 38.34
CA ASN A 91 9.15 33.98 39.10
C ASN A 91 10.51 34.13 38.42
N ARG A 92 11.46 34.45 39.29
CA ARG A 92 12.82 34.94 39.08
C ARG A 92 13.77 33.75 39.26
N ARG A 93 14.64 33.46 38.29
CA ARG A 93 16.08 33.13 38.47
C ARG A 93 16.76 32.90 37.13
#